data_AF-A0A8T7FPQ7-F1
#
_entry.id   AF-A0A8T7FPQ7-F1
#
_cell.length_a   1.000
_cell.length_b   1.000
_cell.length_c   1.000
_cell.angle_alpha   90.00
_cell.angle_beta   90.00
_cell.angle_gamma   90.00
#
_symmetry.space_group_name_H-M   'P 1'
#
loop_
_entity.id
_entity.type
_entity.pdbx_description
1 polymer ?
#
loop_
_entity_poly.entity_id
_entity_poly.type
_entity_poly.pdbx_seq_one_letter_code
_entity_poly.pdbx_strand_id
1 'polypeptide(L)'
;MSFIIKCLDCGHNAPYYPTSTNCPKCNSQWREAEYDYEMIGKTLLPKLAGRGNDLWRYKELLPVRNPNISLSLGEGHTPLIRAVNLGMMLGCPNIFIKDERQGPTASFKDRQAAVTIAALKEAGITELVAASTGNVAISYSAYASRAGMKLWAFVTSLVPSVKMREIALYGSQVIKITGSYDQCKQVAAEFARQRRLYLDMGARTITSIEAMKTIAFEIAEQLTGIQGPGEETPRRAPDWYVQAISGGMGTAGRLQGLPRDAANGLGGSHPGVCSDPGGGSARRWSPAGKSAWKRRRRSVHRRPTSRRWRRAIRDGRMNS
;
A
#
# COMPACT_ATOMS: atom_id res chain seq x y z
N MET A 1 17.14 4.83 16.09
CA MET A 1 16.05 4.79 15.09
C MET A 1 16.49 3.88 13.97
N SER A 2 15.66 2.94 13.54
CA SER A 2 15.99 1.96 12.48
C SER A 2 15.95 2.55 11.05
N PHE A 3 15.65 3.85 10.91
CA PHE A 3 15.52 4.52 9.63
C PHE A 3 15.71 6.03 9.73
N ILE A 4 16.00 6.66 8.59
CA ILE A 4 16.07 8.10 8.39
C ILE A 4 15.08 8.51 7.29
N ILE A 5 14.69 9.78 7.26
CA ILE A 5 13.90 10.33 6.16
C ILE A 5 14.83 11.06 5.20
N LYS A 6 14.81 10.66 3.93
CA LYS A 6 15.58 11.26 2.86
C LYS A 6 14.68 12.06 1.93
N CYS A 7 15.10 13.27 1.60
CA CYS A 7 14.44 14.07 0.57
C CYS A 7 14.83 13.59 -0.83
N LEU A 8 13.85 13.34 -1.69
CA LEU A 8 14.09 12.88 -3.05
C LEU A 8 14.64 13.97 -3.98
N ASP A 9 14.36 15.25 -3.67
CA ASP A 9 14.79 16.37 -4.52
C ASP A 9 16.18 16.89 -4.15
N CYS A 10 16.53 16.96 -2.86
CA CYS A 10 17.79 17.57 -2.40
C CYS A 10 18.71 16.63 -1.62
N GLY A 11 18.32 15.38 -1.41
CA GLY A 11 19.11 14.37 -0.70
C GLY A 11 19.32 14.61 0.80
N HIS A 12 18.66 15.62 1.39
CA HIS A 12 18.81 15.92 2.81
C HIS A 12 18.19 14.81 3.68
N ASN A 13 18.97 14.38 4.68
CA ASN A 13 18.57 13.37 5.66
C ASN A 13 18.11 14.03 6.96
N ALA A 14 16.98 13.58 7.49
CA ALA A 14 16.42 14.07 8.75
C ALA A 14 15.78 12.93 9.55
N PRO A 15 15.70 13.04 10.89
CA PRO A 15 14.90 12.13 11.69
C PRO A 15 13.40 12.25 11.34
N TYR A 16 12.66 11.15 11.53
CA TYR A 16 11.22 11.15 11.28
C TYR A 16 10.44 11.82 12.42
N TYR A 17 9.59 12.76 12.02
CA TYR A 17 8.56 13.37 12.84
C TYR A 17 7.23 13.35 12.07
N PRO A 18 6.13 12.78 12.62
CA PRO A 18 4.84 12.71 11.93
C PRO A 18 4.29 14.06 11.47
N THR A 19 4.59 15.13 12.21
CA THR A 19 4.16 16.51 11.92
C THR A 19 5.03 17.22 10.89
N SER A 20 6.22 16.70 10.59
CA SER A 20 7.08 17.24 9.54
C SER A 20 6.60 16.71 8.20
N THR A 21 5.86 17.51 7.43
CA THR A 21 5.33 17.13 6.09
C THR A 21 6.27 17.48 4.93
N ASN A 22 7.21 18.40 5.15
CA ASN A 22 8.10 18.91 4.11
C ASN A 22 9.58 18.73 4.51
N CYS A 23 10.47 18.75 3.52
CA CYS A 23 11.91 18.78 3.75
C CYS A 23 12.30 20.12 4.39
N PRO A 24 13.03 20.13 5.52
CA PRO A 24 13.43 21.38 6.18
C PRO A 24 14.40 22.22 5.35
N LYS A 25 15.12 21.63 4.39
CA LYS A 25 16.13 22.31 3.57
C LYS A 25 15.58 22.94 2.29
N CYS A 26 14.69 22.23 1.57
CA CYS A 26 14.20 22.65 0.25
C CYS A 26 12.68 22.77 0.16
N ASN A 27 11.97 22.53 1.27
CA ASN A 27 10.50 22.55 1.35
C ASN A 27 9.77 21.54 0.45
N SER A 28 10.47 20.59 -0.17
CA SER A 28 9.84 19.51 -0.94
C SER A 28 8.95 18.61 -0.08
N GLN A 29 7.87 18.10 -0.67
CA GLN A 29 6.98 17.11 -0.05
C GLN A 29 7.37 15.66 -0.42
N TRP A 30 8.35 15.47 -1.31
CA TRP A 30 8.78 14.16 -1.79
C TRP A 30 9.92 13.62 -0.93
N ARG A 31 9.57 12.72 -0.03
CA ARG A 31 10.49 12.13 0.94
C ARG A 31 10.23 10.63 1.04
N GLU A 32 11.25 9.88 1.43
CA GLU A 32 11.17 8.43 1.63
C GLU A 32 11.87 8.05 2.93
N ALA A 33 11.48 6.92 3.52
CA ALA A 33 12.21 6.33 4.64
C ALA A 33 13.31 5.39 4.12
N GLU A 34 14.54 5.61 4.58
CA GLU A 34 15.69 4.79 4.26
C GLU A 34 16.06 3.95 5.50
N TYR A 35 16.11 2.64 5.34
CA TYR A 35 16.33 1.66 6.40
C TYR A 35 17.67 0.97 6.23
N ASP A 36 18.33 0.63 7.33
CA ASP A 36 19.44 -0.32 7.33
C ASP A 36 18.89 -1.75 7.27
N TYR A 37 18.66 -2.24 6.05
CA TYR A 37 18.12 -3.58 5.83
C TYR A 37 19.07 -4.70 6.27
N GLU A 38 20.38 -4.46 6.34
CA GLU A 38 21.33 -5.47 6.80
C GLU A 38 21.18 -5.71 8.31
N MET A 39 21.19 -4.63 9.09
CA MET A 39 20.97 -4.69 10.53
C MET A 39 19.55 -5.20 10.85
N ILE A 40 18.54 -4.75 10.09
CA ILE A 40 17.16 -5.21 10.30
C ILE A 40 17.02 -6.69 9.95
N GLY A 41 17.64 -7.17 8.87
CA GLY A 41 17.63 -8.60 8.52
C GLY A 41 18.14 -9.48 9.66
N LYS A 42 19.29 -9.12 10.24
CA LYS A 42 19.90 -9.86 11.37
C LYS A 42 19.04 -9.84 12.63
N THR A 43 18.27 -8.79 12.87
CA THR A 43 17.52 -8.59 14.14
C THR A 43 16.04 -8.97 14.06
N LEU A 44 15.39 -8.73 12.92
CA LEU A 44 13.96 -8.97 12.70
C LEU A 44 13.69 -10.44 12.37
N LEU A 45 14.43 -11.04 11.43
CA LEU A 45 14.15 -12.38 10.93
C LEU A 45 14.05 -13.44 12.03
N PRO A 46 14.98 -13.51 13.01
CA PRO A 46 14.88 -14.50 14.10
C PRO A 46 13.66 -14.29 15.00
N LYS A 47 13.16 -13.05 15.10
CA LYS A 47 12.03 -12.69 15.96
C LYS A 47 10.68 -12.94 15.31
N LEU A 48 10.61 -13.04 13.97
CA LEU A 48 9.34 -13.16 13.26
C LEU A 48 8.58 -14.45 13.59
N ALA A 49 9.29 -15.55 13.90
CA ALA A 49 8.67 -16.84 14.22
C ALA A 49 7.88 -16.81 15.53
N GLY A 50 8.29 -16.00 16.51
CA GLY A 50 7.63 -15.87 17.81
C GLY A 50 6.58 -14.76 17.88
N ARG A 51 6.21 -14.13 16.76
CA ARG A 51 5.25 -13.02 16.72
C ARG A 51 3.88 -13.46 16.23
N GLY A 52 2.87 -12.70 16.63
CA GLY A 52 1.51 -12.83 16.11
C GLY A 52 1.42 -12.58 14.61
N ASN A 53 0.32 -13.04 14.04
CA ASN A 53 -0.02 -12.88 12.63
C ASN A 53 -0.82 -11.58 12.43
N ASP A 54 -0.12 -10.45 12.51
CA ASP A 54 -0.69 -9.11 12.35
C ASP A 54 0.27 -8.19 11.57
N LEU A 55 -0.16 -6.95 11.29
CA LEU A 55 0.68 -5.93 10.65
C LEU A 55 1.88 -5.51 11.51
N TRP A 56 1.71 -5.49 12.83
CA TRP A 56 2.70 -5.00 13.80
C TRP A 56 3.87 -5.95 14.01
N ARG A 57 3.79 -7.17 13.49
CA ARG A 57 4.93 -8.09 13.40
C ARG A 57 6.14 -7.49 12.68
N TYR A 58 5.94 -6.47 11.85
CA TYR A 58 6.99 -5.73 11.12
C TYR A 58 7.39 -4.40 11.77
N LYS A 59 7.10 -4.16 13.06
CA LYS A 59 7.28 -2.86 13.71
C LYS A 59 8.64 -2.18 13.51
N GLU A 60 9.75 -2.94 13.41
CA GLU A 60 11.10 -2.39 13.16
C GLU A 60 11.22 -1.70 11.80
N LEU A 61 10.38 -2.10 10.85
CA LEU A 61 10.26 -1.55 9.51
C LEU A 61 9.13 -0.52 9.43
N LEU A 62 8.46 -0.14 10.52
CA LEU A 62 7.37 0.83 10.49
C LEU A 62 7.78 2.14 11.17
N PRO A 63 7.33 3.31 10.67
CA PRO A 63 7.68 4.60 11.23
C PRO A 63 6.84 4.94 12.48
N VAL A 64 6.86 4.06 13.48
CA VAL A 64 6.20 4.19 14.79
C VAL A 64 7.20 3.72 15.86
N ARG A 65 7.55 4.56 16.84
CA ARG A 65 8.62 4.22 17.79
C ARG A 65 8.14 3.20 18.82
N ASN A 66 6.96 3.42 19.38
CA ASN A 66 6.32 2.61 20.42
C ASN A 66 4.89 2.28 20.01
N PRO A 67 4.67 1.29 19.12
CA PRO A 67 3.34 0.95 18.65
C PRO A 67 2.47 0.46 19.81
N ASN A 68 1.34 1.15 20.04
CA ASN A 68 0.35 0.74 21.02
C ASN A 68 -0.61 -0.27 20.38
N ILE A 69 -0.40 -1.56 20.66
CA ILE A 69 -1.19 -2.65 20.07
C ILE A 69 -2.69 -2.58 20.39
N SER A 70 -3.08 -1.93 21.49
CA SER A 70 -4.50 -1.75 21.84
C SER A 70 -5.28 -0.92 20.80
N LEU A 71 -4.56 -0.15 19.97
CA LEU A 71 -5.13 0.63 18.85
C LEU A 71 -5.35 -0.20 17.58
N SER A 72 -4.84 -1.42 17.52
CA SER A 72 -5.08 -2.31 16.38
C SER A 72 -6.53 -2.75 16.32
N LEU A 73 -7.04 -2.94 15.10
CA LEU A 73 -8.35 -3.54 14.82
C LEU A 73 -8.22 -4.95 14.22
N GLY A 74 -7.01 -5.52 14.20
CA GLY A 74 -6.73 -6.83 13.60
C GLY A 74 -6.28 -6.76 12.15
N GLU A 75 -5.75 -5.62 11.70
CA GLU A 75 -5.17 -5.49 10.37
C GLU A 75 -3.90 -6.31 10.15
N GLY A 76 -3.71 -6.73 8.90
CA GLY A 76 -2.57 -7.54 8.49
C GLY A 76 -2.94 -9.01 8.33
N HIS A 77 -1.92 -9.79 7.97
CA HIS A 77 -1.99 -11.23 7.73
C HIS A 77 -3.21 -11.71 6.93
N THR A 78 -3.59 -10.94 5.90
CA THR A 78 -4.76 -11.26 5.08
C THR A 78 -4.54 -12.54 4.26
N PRO A 79 -5.59 -13.26 3.84
CA PRO A 79 -5.44 -14.53 3.13
C PRO A 79 -4.67 -14.39 1.81
N LEU A 80 -3.81 -15.37 1.53
CA LEU A 80 -3.19 -15.59 0.23
C LEU A 80 -3.80 -16.83 -0.41
N ILE A 81 -4.78 -16.62 -1.28
CA ILE A 81 -5.65 -17.67 -1.81
C ILE A 81 -5.10 -18.17 -3.14
N ARG A 82 -4.87 -19.47 -3.28
CA ARG A 82 -4.47 -20.06 -4.57
C ARG A 82 -5.67 -20.11 -5.52
N ALA A 83 -5.57 -19.43 -6.66
CA ALA A 83 -6.62 -19.40 -7.67
C ALA A 83 -6.49 -20.57 -8.65
N VAL A 84 -6.81 -21.80 -8.18
CA VAL A 84 -6.58 -23.06 -8.91
C VAL A 84 -7.25 -23.04 -10.30
N ASN A 85 -8.54 -22.71 -10.36
CA ASN A 85 -9.29 -22.72 -11.63
C ASN A 85 -8.77 -21.68 -12.63
N LEU A 86 -8.47 -20.47 -12.17
CA LEU A 86 -7.87 -19.42 -13.01
C LEU A 86 -6.49 -19.85 -13.52
N GLY A 87 -5.71 -20.50 -12.66
CA GLY A 87 -4.42 -21.05 -13.02
C GLY A 87 -4.51 -22.11 -14.12
N MET A 88 -5.49 -23.02 -14.03
CA MET A 88 -5.75 -24.02 -15.08
C MET A 88 -6.17 -23.37 -16.40
N MET A 89 -7.08 -22.39 -16.37
CA MET A 89 -7.56 -21.69 -17.56
C MET A 89 -6.45 -20.94 -18.32
N LEU A 90 -5.46 -20.40 -17.60
CA LEU A 90 -4.37 -19.61 -18.16
C LEU A 90 -3.09 -20.41 -18.41
N GLY A 91 -3.04 -21.68 -18.00
CA GLY A 91 -1.81 -22.48 -18.04
C GLY A 91 -0.73 -21.96 -17.06
N CYS A 92 -1.14 -21.36 -15.95
CA CYS A 92 -0.26 -20.80 -14.92
C CYS A 92 -0.62 -21.38 -13.54
N PRO A 93 0.04 -22.45 -13.06
CA PRO A 93 -0.41 -23.21 -11.89
C PRO A 93 -0.26 -22.46 -10.54
N ASN A 94 0.45 -21.34 -10.53
CA ASN A 94 0.86 -20.60 -9.34
C ASN A 94 0.30 -19.17 -9.34
N ILE A 95 -1.01 -19.04 -9.56
CA ILE A 95 -1.72 -17.77 -9.38
C ILE A 95 -2.27 -17.69 -7.95
N PHE A 96 -1.95 -16.60 -7.27
CA PHE A 96 -2.41 -16.32 -5.91
C PHE A 96 -3.11 -14.96 -5.84
N ILE A 97 -4.14 -14.88 -5.00
CA ILE A 97 -4.90 -13.67 -4.72
C ILE A 97 -4.64 -13.28 -3.26
N LYS A 98 -4.04 -12.12 -3.05
CA LYS A 98 -3.90 -11.50 -1.73
C LYS A 98 -5.18 -10.74 -1.41
N ASP A 99 -6.08 -11.32 -0.61
CA ASP A 99 -7.42 -10.77 -0.37
C ASP A 99 -7.42 -9.76 0.78
N GLU A 100 -7.08 -8.51 0.44
CA GLU A 100 -7.06 -7.39 1.39
C GLU A 100 -8.46 -6.90 1.81
N ARG A 101 -9.55 -7.50 1.31
CA ARG A 101 -10.92 -7.16 1.74
C ARG A 101 -11.29 -7.80 3.08
N GLN A 102 -10.45 -8.67 3.60
CA GLN A 102 -10.66 -9.32 4.90
C GLN A 102 -10.17 -8.46 6.08
N GLY A 103 -9.77 -7.21 5.81
CA GLY A 103 -9.41 -6.25 6.85
C GLY A 103 -10.64 -5.65 7.56
N PRO A 104 -10.43 -4.93 8.68
CA PRO A 104 -11.50 -4.37 9.51
C PRO A 104 -12.53 -3.49 8.78
N THR A 105 -12.11 -2.74 7.75
CA THR A 105 -13.01 -1.92 6.92
C THR A 105 -13.11 -2.42 5.48
N ALA A 106 -12.80 -3.71 5.29
CA ALA A 106 -12.81 -4.39 4.01
C ALA A 106 -11.94 -3.74 2.91
N SER A 107 -10.81 -3.16 3.31
CA SER A 107 -9.94 -2.40 2.41
C SER A 107 -8.48 -2.47 2.85
N PHE A 108 -7.56 -2.60 1.89
CA PHE A 108 -6.11 -2.51 2.18
C PHE A 108 -5.69 -1.16 2.83
N LYS A 109 -6.58 -0.15 2.80
CA LYS A 109 -6.40 1.13 3.49
C LYS A 109 -6.38 1.02 5.01
N ASP A 110 -6.81 -0.10 5.58
CA ASP A 110 -6.67 -0.40 7.01
C ASP A 110 -5.22 -0.36 7.46
N ARG A 111 -4.30 -0.88 6.64
CA ARG A 111 -2.86 -0.82 6.91
C ARG A 111 -2.35 0.61 6.98
N GLN A 112 -2.77 1.43 6.02
CA GLN A 112 -2.45 2.86 5.98
C GLN A 112 -2.93 3.55 7.25
N ALA A 113 -4.19 3.30 7.62
CA ALA A 113 -4.83 3.89 8.78
C ALA A 113 -4.13 3.49 10.09
N ALA A 114 -3.87 2.20 10.28
CA ALA A 114 -3.21 1.69 11.47
C ALA A 114 -1.87 2.37 11.77
N VAL A 115 -0.98 2.43 10.77
CA VAL A 115 0.36 3.00 10.94
C VAL A 115 0.30 4.53 11.09
N THR A 116 -0.48 5.21 10.25
CA THR A 116 -0.59 6.68 10.31
C THR A 116 -1.22 7.15 11.61
N ILE A 117 -2.35 6.57 12.01
CA ILE A 117 -3.03 6.97 13.26
C ILE A 117 -2.18 6.65 14.49
N ALA A 118 -1.49 5.50 14.53
CA ALA A 118 -0.56 5.21 15.62
C ALA A 118 0.59 6.22 15.71
N ALA A 119 1.19 6.59 14.58
CA ALA A 119 2.25 7.60 14.54
C ALA A 119 1.76 8.98 14.99
N LEU A 120 0.56 9.38 14.55
CA LEU A 120 -0.04 10.66 14.95
C LEU A 120 -0.40 10.67 16.44
N LYS A 121 -0.92 9.56 16.97
CA LYS A 121 -1.23 9.42 18.39
C LYS A 121 0.04 9.51 19.25
N GLU A 122 1.13 8.87 18.84
CA GLU A 122 2.44 8.98 19.50
C GLU A 122 2.96 10.43 19.50
N ALA A 123 2.68 11.19 18.43
CA ALA A 123 3.02 12.61 18.33
C ALA A 123 2.05 13.55 19.08
N GLY A 124 1.09 13.02 19.85
CA GLY A 124 0.13 13.82 20.62
C GLY A 124 -0.95 14.50 19.77
N ILE A 125 -1.11 14.11 18.50
CA ILE A 125 -2.19 14.63 17.66
C ILE A 125 -3.52 14.03 18.14
N THR A 126 -4.51 14.90 18.36
CA THR A 126 -5.86 14.52 18.80
C THR A 126 -6.92 14.76 17.71
N GLU A 127 -6.60 15.56 16.69
CA GLU A 127 -7.52 15.94 15.63
C GLU A 127 -6.79 16.03 14.28
N LEU A 128 -7.40 15.48 13.23
CA LEU A 128 -6.82 15.44 11.88
C LEU A 128 -7.85 15.68 10.78
N VAL A 129 -7.36 16.08 9.61
CA VAL A 129 -8.14 16.36 8.40
C VAL A 129 -7.69 15.41 7.30
N ALA A 130 -8.63 14.77 6.60
CA ALA A 130 -8.35 13.96 5.43
C ALA A 130 -9.33 14.29 4.30
N ALA A 131 -8.81 14.45 3.08
CA ALA A 131 -9.61 14.56 1.87
C ALA A 131 -9.53 13.25 1.08
N SER A 132 -10.66 12.58 0.85
CA SER A 132 -10.68 11.28 0.18
C SER A 132 -11.95 11.02 -0.61
N THR A 133 -11.85 10.10 -1.58
CA THR A 133 -12.95 9.56 -2.38
C THR A 133 -13.62 8.33 -1.76
N GLY A 134 -13.28 7.96 -0.51
CA GLY A 134 -14.05 6.97 0.25
C GLY A 134 -13.19 6.11 1.19
N ASN A 135 -12.51 5.11 0.65
CA ASN A 135 -11.90 4.05 1.49
C ASN A 135 -10.85 4.56 2.47
N VAL A 136 -10.07 5.61 2.15
CA VAL A 136 -9.13 6.19 3.12
C VAL A 136 -9.90 6.88 4.24
N ALA A 137 -10.97 7.62 3.94
CA ALA A 137 -11.78 8.26 4.96
C ALA A 137 -12.45 7.23 5.87
N ILE A 138 -13.01 6.13 5.33
CA ILE A 138 -13.61 5.06 6.13
C ILE A 138 -12.58 4.41 7.06
N SER A 139 -11.43 3.97 6.54
CA SER A 139 -10.38 3.37 7.37
C SER A 139 -9.86 4.38 8.39
N TYR A 140 -9.53 5.62 8.00
CA TYR A 140 -9.09 6.63 8.97
C TYR A 140 -10.14 6.90 10.04
N SER A 141 -11.43 6.89 9.71
CA SER A 141 -12.51 7.06 10.69
C SER A 141 -12.52 5.94 11.72
N ALA A 142 -12.44 4.68 11.30
CA ALA A 142 -12.42 3.54 12.21
C ALA A 142 -11.24 3.59 13.19
N TYR A 143 -10.03 3.83 12.66
CA TYR A 143 -8.82 3.87 13.48
C TYR A 143 -8.71 5.14 14.33
N ALA A 144 -9.14 6.29 13.83
CA ALA A 144 -9.18 7.53 14.61
C ALA A 144 -10.16 7.37 15.79
N SER A 145 -11.33 6.79 15.56
CA SER A 145 -12.31 6.47 16.60
C SER A 145 -11.71 5.57 17.68
N ARG A 146 -11.04 4.49 17.27
CA ARG A 146 -10.32 3.57 18.19
C ARG A 146 -9.24 4.28 19.01
N ALA A 147 -8.55 5.25 18.42
CA ALA A 147 -7.50 6.03 19.07
C ALA A 147 -8.01 7.23 19.89
N GLY A 148 -9.33 7.47 19.93
CA GLY A 148 -9.91 8.65 20.55
C GLY A 148 -9.47 9.95 19.88
N MET A 149 -9.31 9.93 18.56
CA MET A 149 -8.94 11.07 17.72
C MET A 149 -10.13 11.53 16.89
N LYS A 150 -10.26 12.84 16.69
CA LYS A 150 -11.32 13.43 15.88
C LYS A 150 -10.87 13.61 14.43
N LEU A 151 -11.62 13.03 13.50
CA LEU A 151 -11.35 13.15 12.07
C LEU A 151 -12.37 14.07 11.38
N TRP A 152 -11.85 15.02 10.60
CA TRP A 152 -12.61 15.79 9.61
C TRP A 152 -12.41 15.20 8.22
N ALA A 153 -13.41 14.47 7.74
CA ALA A 153 -13.39 13.79 6.45
C ALA A 153 -14.05 14.66 5.39
N PHE A 154 -13.24 15.25 4.52
CA PHE A 154 -13.69 16.00 3.35
C PHE A 154 -13.91 15.03 2.18
N VAL A 155 -15.15 15.00 1.68
CA VAL A 155 -15.58 14.10 0.61
C VAL A 155 -16.30 14.88 -0.49
N THR A 156 -16.14 14.47 -1.74
CA THR A 156 -16.86 15.11 -2.85
C THR A 156 -18.33 14.68 -2.86
N SER A 157 -19.18 15.49 -3.47
CA SER A 157 -20.61 15.18 -3.63
C SER A 157 -20.90 13.92 -4.46
N LEU A 158 -19.92 13.45 -5.23
CA LEU A 158 -19.96 12.23 -6.03
C LEU A 158 -19.77 10.94 -5.21
N VAL A 159 -19.27 11.04 -3.97
CA VAL A 159 -19.11 9.87 -3.11
C VAL A 159 -20.51 9.33 -2.77
N PRO A 160 -20.77 8.02 -2.94
CA PRO A 160 -22.06 7.43 -2.60
C PRO A 160 -22.44 7.70 -1.14
N SER A 161 -23.73 7.98 -0.90
CA SER A 161 -24.26 8.29 0.44
C SER A 161 -23.99 7.19 1.47
N VAL A 162 -23.96 5.93 1.03
CA VAL A 162 -23.64 4.77 1.87
C VAL A 162 -22.23 4.89 2.46
N LYS A 163 -21.23 5.29 1.66
CA LYS A 163 -19.85 5.49 2.15
C LYS A 163 -19.76 6.68 3.10
N MET A 164 -20.49 7.75 2.83
CA MET A 164 -20.54 8.91 3.73
C MET A 164 -21.15 8.53 5.08
N ARG A 165 -22.20 7.70 5.08
CA ARG A 165 -22.81 7.17 6.30
C ARG A 165 -21.82 6.30 7.09
N GLU A 166 -21.07 5.43 6.41
CA GLU A 166 -20.06 4.58 7.04
C GLU A 166 -18.97 5.39 7.76
N ILE A 167 -18.47 6.46 7.14
CA ILE A 167 -17.53 7.41 7.77
C ILE A 167 -18.16 8.04 9.03
N ALA A 168 -19.42 8.47 8.94
CA ALA A 168 -20.13 9.08 10.05
C ALA A 168 -20.42 8.10 11.20
N LEU A 169 -20.67 6.80 10.92
CA LEU A 169 -20.93 5.78 11.93
C LEU A 169 -19.77 5.59 12.90
N TYR A 170 -18.54 5.77 12.45
CA TYR A 170 -17.36 5.75 13.32
C TYR A 170 -17.16 7.04 14.14
N GLY A 171 -18.04 8.04 14.00
CA GLY A 171 -17.99 9.30 14.76
C GLY A 171 -17.17 10.42 14.10
N SER A 172 -16.76 10.24 12.84
CA SER A 172 -16.02 11.27 12.10
C SER A 172 -16.93 12.37 11.56
N GLN A 173 -16.40 13.59 11.47
CA GLN A 173 -17.11 14.74 10.93
C GLN A 173 -17.03 14.72 9.40
N VAL A 174 -18.15 14.43 8.73
CA VAL A 174 -18.21 14.35 7.28
C VAL A 174 -18.55 15.71 6.69
N ILE A 175 -17.64 16.29 5.90
CA ILE A 175 -17.84 17.55 5.21
C ILE A 175 -17.96 17.26 3.71
N LYS A 176 -19.18 17.43 3.19
CA LYS A 176 -19.48 17.23 1.77
C LYS A 176 -19.16 18.50 0.99
N ILE A 177 -18.30 18.38 -0.01
CA ILE A 177 -17.93 19.46 -0.93
C ILE A 177 -18.58 19.22 -2.30
N THR A 178 -19.37 20.18 -2.75
CA THR A 178 -19.89 20.20 -4.12
C THR A 178 -18.80 20.77 -5.04
N GLY A 179 -18.03 19.89 -5.68
CA GLY A 179 -16.92 20.29 -6.54
C GLY A 179 -16.05 19.12 -6.95
N SER A 180 -14.97 19.43 -7.68
CA SER A 180 -13.97 18.45 -8.09
C SER A 180 -13.16 17.93 -6.90
N TYR A 181 -12.45 16.81 -7.09
CA TYR A 181 -11.57 16.26 -6.07
C TYR A 181 -10.44 17.24 -5.70
N ASP A 182 -9.97 18.04 -6.65
CA ASP A 182 -8.93 19.04 -6.38
C ASP A 182 -9.46 20.23 -5.57
N GLN A 183 -10.68 20.70 -5.86
CA GLN A 183 -11.35 21.71 -5.05
C GLN A 183 -11.59 21.21 -3.62
N CYS A 184 -12.02 19.96 -3.44
CA CYS A 184 -12.18 19.35 -2.13
C CYS A 184 -10.87 19.33 -1.32
N LYS A 185 -9.75 18.99 -1.96
CA LYS A 185 -8.41 19.04 -1.33
C LYS A 185 -8.00 20.46 -0.95
N GLN A 186 -8.30 21.46 -1.79
CA GLN A 186 -8.01 22.87 -1.47
C GLN A 186 -8.79 23.34 -0.25
N VAL A 187 -10.09 23.05 -0.20
CA VAL A 187 -10.95 23.42 0.96
C VAL A 187 -10.49 22.71 2.23
N ALA A 188 -10.16 21.42 2.15
CA ALA A 188 -9.63 20.67 3.30
C ALA A 188 -8.30 21.25 3.80
N ALA A 189 -7.40 21.65 2.89
CA ALA A 189 -6.13 22.26 3.25
C ALA A 189 -6.31 23.63 3.91
N GLU A 190 -7.23 24.45 3.40
CA GLU A 190 -7.55 25.75 3.99
C GLU A 190 -8.16 25.59 5.38
N PHE A 191 -9.09 24.66 5.55
CA PHE A 191 -9.68 24.33 6.85
C PHE A 191 -8.62 23.88 7.86
N ALA A 192 -7.72 22.98 7.46
CA ALA A 192 -6.62 22.52 8.30
C ALA A 192 -5.69 23.68 8.69
N ARG A 193 -5.36 24.57 7.74
CA ARG A 193 -4.50 25.74 7.98
C ARG A 193 -5.12 26.72 8.98
N GLN A 194 -6.39 27.07 8.80
CA GLN A 194 -7.08 28.01 9.68
C GLN A 194 -7.19 27.50 11.12
N ARG A 195 -7.39 26.19 11.28
CA ARG A 195 -7.52 25.55 12.60
C ARG A 195 -6.22 24.97 13.16
N ARG A 196 -5.10 25.11 12.42
CA ARG A 196 -3.79 24.53 12.77
C ARG A 196 -3.85 23.01 13.02
N LEU A 197 -4.65 22.31 12.21
CA LEU A 197 -4.83 20.87 12.29
C LEU A 197 -3.88 20.11 11.36
N TYR A 198 -3.58 18.86 11.70
CA TYR A 198 -2.84 17.98 10.82
C TYR A 198 -3.66 17.64 9.56
N LEU A 199 -3.06 17.83 8.38
CA LEU A 199 -3.65 17.43 7.10
C LEU A 199 -2.95 16.18 6.57
N ASP A 200 -3.71 15.12 6.30
CA ASP A 200 -3.18 13.95 5.61
C ASP A 200 -2.82 14.29 4.16
N MET A 201 -1.58 13.96 3.79
CA MET A 201 -1.03 14.25 2.45
C MET A 201 -1.18 13.07 1.48
N GLY A 202 -1.99 12.06 1.84
CA GLY A 202 -2.26 10.88 1.04
C GLY A 202 -0.98 10.12 0.68
N ALA A 203 -0.69 10.03 -0.62
CA ALA A 203 0.46 9.29 -1.16
C ALA A 203 1.83 9.88 -0.81
N ARG A 204 1.87 11.06 -0.18
CA ARG A 204 3.11 11.69 0.31
C ARG A 204 3.34 11.49 1.81
N THR A 205 2.36 10.92 2.51
CA THR A 205 2.51 10.58 3.93
C THR A 205 3.43 9.35 4.04
N ILE A 206 4.56 9.48 4.75
CA ILE A 206 5.56 8.40 4.89
C ILE A 206 4.92 7.14 5.49
N THR A 207 4.22 7.26 6.61
CA THR A 207 3.52 6.14 7.25
C THR A 207 2.59 5.39 6.30
N SER A 208 1.93 6.12 5.39
CA SER A 208 1.02 5.53 4.42
C SER A 208 1.75 4.65 3.40
N ILE A 209 2.92 5.07 2.93
CA ILE A 209 3.75 4.29 2.00
C ILE A 209 4.35 3.09 2.74
N GLU A 210 4.95 3.35 3.91
CA GLU A 210 5.60 2.31 4.72
C GLU A 210 4.62 1.23 5.17
N ALA A 211 3.36 1.56 5.42
CA ALA A 211 2.34 0.57 5.73
C ALA A 211 2.08 -0.41 4.56
N MET A 212 2.11 0.08 3.31
CA MET A 212 1.78 -0.73 2.14
C MET A 212 2.83 -1.80 1.84
N LYS A 213 4.07 -1.59 2.28
CA LYS A 213 5.17 -2.54 2.09
C LYS A 213 4.94 -3.84 2.87
N THR A 214 4.20 -3.79 3.97
CA THR A 214 3.85 -4.98 4.78
C THR A 214 3.09 -6.04 3.98
N ILE A 215 2.33 -5.64 2.96
CA ILE A 215 1.65 -6.56 2.05
C ILE A 215 2.67 -7.44 1.31
N ALA A 216 3.77 -6.84 0.85
CA ALA A 216 4.82 -7.58 0.15
C ALA A 216 5.54 -8.55 1.07
N PHE A 217 5.84 -8.12 2.30
CA PHE A 217 6.43 -9.01 3.31
C PHE A 217 5.51 -10.20 3.59
N GLU A 218 4.22 -9.96 3.83
CA GLU A 218 3.27 -11.04 4.07
C GLU A 218 3.16 -12.01 2.90
N ILE A 219 3.13 -11.50 1.66
CA ILE A 219 3.12 -12.36 0.47
C ILE A 219 4.38 -13.24 0.46
N ALA A 220 5.55 -12.66 0.71
CA ALA A 220 6.80 -13.42 0.72
C ALA A 220 6.79 -14.49 1.83
N GLU A 221 6.31 -14.14 3.03
CA GLU A 221 6.19 -15.09 4.13
C GLU A 221 5.21 -16.23 3.84
N GLN A 222 4.02 -15.89 3.34
CA GLN A 222 2.96 -16.87 3.05
C GLN A 222 3.34 -17.78 1.86
N LEU A 223 3.95 -17.23 0.80
CA LEU A 223 4.46 -18.04 -0.30
C LEU A 223 5.56 -19.00 0.16
N THR A 224 6.45 -18.54 1.05
CA THR A 224 7.47 -19.40 1.66
C THR A 224 6.84 -20.54 2.44
N GLY A 225 5.77 -20.27 3.21
CA GLY A 225 5.04 -21.30 3.93
C GLY A 225 4.32 -22.32 3.03
N ILE A 226 3.84 -21.89 1.86
CA ILE A 226 3.08 -22.74 0.92
C ILE A 226 4.00 -23.54 -0.01
N GLN A 227 5.09 -22.93 -0.50
CA GLN A 227 5.94 -23.47 -1.56
C GLN A 227 7.38 -23.73 -1.14
N GLY A 228 7.72 -23.49 0.14
CA GLY A 228 9.09 -23.54 0.63
C GLY A 228 9.91 -22.29 0.28
N PRO A 229 11.16 -22.21 0.78
CA PRO A 229 12.07 -21.08 0.53
C PRO A 229 12.37 -20.91 -0.97
N GLY A 230 12.91 -19.74 -1.32
CA GLY A 230 13.42 -19.48 -2.67
C GLY A 230 14.70 -20.29 -2.94
N GLU A 231 15.11 -20.36 -4.21
CA GLU A 231 16.33 -21.09 -4.60
C GLU A 231 17.59 -20.49 -3.97
N GLU A 232 17.67 -19.15 -3.91
CA GLU A 232 18.84 -18.41 -3.40
C GLU A 232 18.54 -17.63 -2.11
N THR A 233 17.27 -17.61 -1.68
CA THR A 233 16.82 -16.73 -0.59
C THR A 233 15.95 -17.50 0.42
N PRO A 234 16.10 -17.23 1.74
CA PRO A 234 15.26 -17.81 2.78
C PRO A 234 13.75 -17.58 2.61
N ARG A 235 13.37 -16.57 1.81
CA ARG A 235 11.99 -16.19 1.55
C ARG A 235 11.71 -16.20 0.05
N ARG A 236 10.56 -16.75 -0.33
CA ARG A 236 10.09 -16.81 -1.71
C ARG A 236 9.28 -15.58 -2.06
N ALA A 237 9.72 -14.82 -3.06
CA ALA A 237 8.92 -13.77 -3.70
C ALA A 237 8.17 -14.33 -4.92
N PRO A 238 7.05 -13.71 -5.34
CA PRO A 238 6.40 -14.08 -6.59
C PRO A 238 7.23 -13.60 -7.80
N ASP A 239 7.09 -14.29 -8.94
CA ASP A 239 7.69 -13.83 -10.20
C ASP A 239 7.02 -12.57 -10.77
N TRP A 240 5.72 -12.41 -10.50
CA TRP A 240 4.93 -11.28 -10.96
C TRP A 240 3.99 -10.79 -9.86
N TYR A 241 3.87 -9.47 -9.78
CA TYR A 241 2.94 -8.81 -8.90
C TYR A 241 1.97 -7.96 -9.72
N VAL A 242 0.67 -8.26 -9.62
CA VAL A 242 -0.36 -7.56 -10.36
C VAL A 242 -1.26 -6.80 -9.38
N GLN A 243 -1.41 -5.50 -9.61
CA GLN A 243 -2.30 -4.66 -8.81
C GLN A 243 -3.05 -3.65 -9.70
N ALA A 244 -4.34 -3.50 -9.45
CA ALA A 244 -5.13 -2.41 -10.02
C ALA A 244 -4.64 -1.05 -9.49
N ILE A 245 -4.32 -0.12 -10.39
CA ILE A 245 -3.84 1.21 -10.03
C ILE A 245 -4.95 2.24 -10.17
N SER A 246 -5.19 2.98 -9.09
CA SER A 246 -5.89 4.27 -9.13
C SER A 246 -4.95 5.40 -8.70
N GLY A 247 -4.53 5.44 -7.44
CA GLY A 247 -3.65 6.50 -6.90
C GLY A 247 -2.15 6.16 -6.80
N GLY A 248 -1.69 5.02 -7.33
CA GLY A 248 -0.26 4.62 -7.37
C GLY A 248 0.40 4.22 -6.03
N MET A 249 -0.13 4.68 -4.89
CA MET A 249 0.43 4.46 -3.54
C MET A 249 0.67 2.97 -3.20
N GLY A 250 -0.28 2.09 -3.55
CA GLY A 250 -0.14 0.65 -3.30
C GLY A 250 1.09 0.05 -3.99
N THR A 251 1.34 0.48 -5.23
CA THR A 251 2.47 0.00 -6.03
C THR A 251 3.80 0.56 -5.52
N ALA A 252 3.84 1.85 -5.13
CA ALA A 252 5.04 2.49 -4.60
C ALA A 252 5.52 1.86 -3.29
N GLY A 253 4.63 1.70 -2.30
CA GLY A 253 5.02 1.08 -1.02
C GLY A 253 5.37 -0.41 -1.16
N ARG A 254 4.69 -1.16 -2.04
CA ARG A 254 5.02 -2.57 -2.29
C ARG A 254 6.36 -2.76 -2.98
N LEU A 255 6.73 -1.85 -3.90
CA LEU A 255 8.06 -1.84 -4.51
C LEU A 255 9.18 -1.58 -3.50
N GLN A 256 8.92 -0.76 -2.47
CA GLN A 256 9.89 -0.57 -1.38
C GLN A 256 10.01 -1.80 -0.48
N GLY A 257 8.92 -2.56 -0.30
CA GLY A 257 8.93 -3.84 0.42
C GLY A 257 9.63 -4.99 -0.31
N LEU A 258 10.07 -4.75 -1.55
CA LEU A 258 10.81 -5.69 -2.38
C LEU A 258 12.07 -4.97 -2.88
N PRO A 259 13.10 -4.71 -2.06
CA PRO A 259 14.30 -3.99 -2.50
C PRO A 259 15.09 -4.77 -3.59
N ARG A 260 15.82 -4.04 -4.44
CA ARG A 260 16.50 -4.56 -5.66
C ARG A 260 17.59 -5.59 -5.40
N ASP A 261 18.19 -5.53 -4.23
CA ASP A 261 19.34 -6.35 -3.83
C ASP A 261 18.99 -7.14 -2.56
N ALA A 262 17.99 -8.03 -2.64
CA ALA A 262 17.68 -8.94 -1.54
C ALA A 262 18.65 -10.14 -1.51
N ALA A 263 19.94 -9.85 -1.37
CA ALA A 263 20.94 -10.84 -0.94
C ALA A 263 20.82 -11.20 0.55
N ASN A 264 19.98 -10.48 1.32
CA ASN A 264 20.04 -10.44 2.78
C ASN A 264 18.77 -10.96 3.51
N GLY A 265 18.09 -11.97 2.96
CA GLY A 265 17.13 -12.80 3.71
C GLY A 265 15.72 -12.25 3.94
N LEU A 266 15.45 -10.96 3.67
CA LEU A 266 14.13 -10.33 3.81
C LEU A 266 13.31 -10.27 2.50
N GLY A 267 13.91 -10.58 1.36
CA GLY A 267 13.24 -10.54 0.04
C GLY A 267 13.64 -11.72 -0.83
N GLY A 268 12.78 -12.04 -1.79
CA GLY A 268 13.11 -12.90 -2.93
C GLY A 268 13.40 -12.05 -4.18
N SER A 269 13.60 -12.70 -5.34
CA SER A 269 13.79 -12.04 -6.63
C SER A 269 12.68 -11.02 -6.93
N HIS A 270 13.03 -9.92 -7.62
CA HIS A 270 12.07 -8.87 -7.97
C HIS A 270 10.93 -9.42 -8.83
N PRO A 271 9.66 -9.35 -8.39
CA PRO A 271 8.56 -9.62 -9.28
C PRO A 271 8.55 -8.59 -10.41
N GLY A 272 8.25 -9.05 -11.63
CA GLY A 272 7.74 -8.15 -12.64
C GLY A 272 6.45 -7.50 -12.12
N VAL A 273 6.41 -6.18 -12.03
CA VAL A 273 5.19 -5.47 -11.59
C VAL A 273 4.35 -5.11 -12.81
N CYS A 274 3.13 -5.62 -12.84
CA CYS A 274 2.13 -5.24 -13.83
C CYS A 274 1.08 -4.34 -13.17
N SER A 275 1.00 -3.14 -13.70
CA SER A 275 0.07 -2.10 -13.28
C SER A 275 -1.06 -2.01 -14.30
N ASP A 276 -2.29 -2.36 -13.89
CA ASP A 276 -3.47 -2.15 -14.74
C ASP A 276 -4.26 -0.95 -14.21
N PRO A 277 -4.12 0.23 -14.83
CA PRO A 277 -5.02 1.32 -14.54
C PRO A 277 -6.33 1.01 -15.28
N GLY A 278 -7.38 0.64 -14.54
CA GLY A 278 -8.64 0.16 -15.11
C GLY A 278 -9.09 0.97 -16.33
N GLY A 279 -9.72 0.29 -17.31
CA GLY A 279 -9.81 0.63 -18.74
C GLY A 279 -10.22 2.04 -19.20
N GLY A 280 -10.40 3.01 -18.30
CA GLY A 280 -10.59 4.43 -18.59
C GLY A 280 -9.42 5.37 -18.27
N SER A 281 -8.34 4.94 -17.59
CA SER A 281 -7.25 5.87 -17.21
C SER A 281 -5.86 5.44 -17.70
N ALA A 282 -5.28 6.23 -18.61
CA ALA A 282 -3.85 6.31 -18.97
C ALA A 282 -3.09 5.00 -19.34
N ARG A 283 -2.91 4.79 -20.65
CA ARG A 283 -1.91 3.85 -21.22
C ARG A 283 -0.49 4.38 -21.00
N ARG A 284 0.18 4.02 -19.90
CA ARG A 284 1.64 4.22 -19.79
C ARG A 284 2.33 3.03 -19.13
N TRP A 285 2.89 2.17 -19.96
CA TRP A 285 3.82 1.11 -19.57
C TRP A 285 5.12 1.75 -19.05
N SER A 286 5.62 1.32 -17.88
CA SER A 286 6.95 1.73 -17.43
C SER A 286 8.04 1.17 -18.37
N PRO A 287 9.15 1.89 -18.61
CA PRO A 287 10.23 1.44 -19.50
C PRO A 287 10.88 0.11 -19.08
N ALA A 288 10.84 -0.23 -17.78
CA ALA A 288 11.42 -1.46 -17.23
C ALA A 288 10.70 -2.74 -17.73
N GLY A 289 9.39 -2.67 -18.03
CA GLY A 289 8.64 -3.79 -18.58
C GLY A 289 8.93 -4.08 -20.06
N LYS A 290 9.30 -3.05 -20.85
CA LYS A 290 9.55 -3.21 -22.29
C LYS A 290 10.87 -3.93 -22.60
N SER A 291 11.90 -3.72 -21.77
CA SER A 291 13.22 -4.33 -21.93
C SER A 291 13.24 -5.80 -21.50
N ALA A 292 12.49 -6.18 -20.46
CA ALA A 292 12.26 -7.57 -20.08
C ALA A 292 11.45 -8.34 -21.14
N TRP A 293 10.45 -7.69 -21.75
CA TRP A 293 9.63 -8.28 -22.82
C TRP A 293 10.41 -8.54 -24.11
N LYS A 294 11.38 -7.67 -24.46
CA LYS A 294 12.27 -7.89 -25.62
C LYS A 294 13.35 -8.96 -25.36
N ARG A 295 13.90 -9.04 -24.14
CA ARG A 295 14.98 -10.00 -23.80
C ARG A 295 14.51 -11.46 -23.75
N ARG A 296 13.32 -11.76 -23.21
CA ARG A 296 12.78 -13.13 -23.16
C ARG A 296 12.15 -13.64 -24.47
N ARG A 297 11.96 -12.77 -25.48
CA ARG A 297 11.45 -13.18 -26.80
C ARG A 297 12.46 -14.00 -27.61
N ARG A 298 13.75 -13.94 -27.27
CA ARG A 298 14.81 -14.68 -27.98
C ARG A 298 14.93 -16.15 -27.55
N SER A 299 14.42 -16.54 -26.38
CA SER A 299 14.59 -17.91 -25.85
C SER A 299 13.36 -18.81 -25.97
N VAL A 300 12.21 -18.32 -26.43
CA VAL A 300 11.01 -19.16 -26.59
C VAL A 300 10.32 -18.83 -27.92
N HIS A 301 10.69 -19.57 -28.97
CA HIS A 301 9.95 -19.61 -30.24
C HIS A 301 9.33 -21.01 -30.41
N ARG A 302 8.03 -21.12 -30.11
CA ARG A 302 7.00 -21.66 -31.01
C ARG A 302 5.66 -21.05 -30.59
N ARG A 303 5.11 -20.18 -31.45
CA ARG A 303 3.86 -19.43 -31.24
C ARG A 303 2.65 -20.35 -31.36
N PRO A 304 1.54 -19.98 -30.69
CA PRO A 304 0.32 -19.71 -31.45
C PRO A 304 -0.05 -18.23 -31.37
N THR A 305 -0.34 -17.65 -32.52
CA THR A 305 -0.51 -16.21 -32.74
C THR A 305 -1.76 -15.60 -32.07
N SER A 306 -1.57 -14.36 -31.62
CA SER A 306 -2.48 -13.38 -31.00
C SER A 306 -3.76 -12.99 -31.78
N ARG A 307 -4.21 -13.79 -32.77
CA ARG A 307 -5.45 -13.52 -33.52
C ARG A 307 -6.71 -14.06 -32.84
N ARG A 308 -6.61 -15.12 -32.00
CA ARG A 308 -7.77 -15.74 -31.32
C ARG A 308 -8.39 -14.84 -30.24
N TRP A 309 -7.53 -14.14 -29.48
CA TRP A 309 -7.94 -13.22 -28.40
C TRP A 309 -8.77 -12.02 -28.89
N ARG A 310 -8.50 -11.49 -30.08
CA ARG A 310 -9.24 -10.34 -30.63
C ARG A 310 -10.59 -10.71 -31.23
N ARG A 311 -10.81 -11.97 -31.63
CA ARG A 311 -12.13 -12.46 -32.08
C ARG A 311 -13.05 -12.80 -30.91
N ALA A 312 -12.54 -13.45 -29.87
CA ALA A 312 -13.35 -13.86 -28.72
C ALA A 312 -14.03 -12.68 -27.98
N ILE A 313 -13.39 -11.52 -27.93
CA ILE A 313 -13.96 -10.31 -27.29
C ILE A 313 -14.93 -9.58 -28.23
N ARG A 314 -14.83 -9.76 -29.54
CA ARG A 314 -15.64 -9.04 -30.54
C ARG A 314 -16.96 -9.73 -30.87
N ASP A 315 -17.03 -11.05 -30.70
CA ASP A 315 -18.15 -11.85 -31.22
C ASP A 315 -19.24 -12.18 -30.18
N GLY A 316 -19.20 -11.63 -28.95
CA GLY A 316 -20.36 -11.60 -28.05
C GLY A 316 -21.05 -12.95 -27.75
N ARG A 317 -20.31 -14.07 -27.75
CA ARG A 317 -20.86 -15.40 -27.41
C ARG A 317 -20.38 -15.86 -26.04
N MET A 318 -21.06 -15.37 -25.01
CA MET A 318 -21.27 -16.13 -23.78
C MET A 318 -22.75 -16.51 -23.76
N ASN A 319 -23.04 -17.75 -24.13
CA ASN A 319 -24.26 -18.42 -23.73
C ASN A 319 -23.89 -19.84 -23.33
N SER A 320 -24.51 -20.29 -22.24
CA SER A 320 -24.35 -21.54 -21.46
C SER A 320 -23.02 -21.73 -20.74
#